data_AF-A0A088ESZ0-F1
#
_entry.id   AF-A0A088ESZ0-F1
#
_cell.length_a   1.000
_cell.length_b   1.000
_cell.length_c   1.000
_cell.angle_alpha   90.00
_cell.angle_beta   90.00
_cell.angle_gamma   90.00
#
_symmetry.space_group_name_H-M   'P 1'
#
loop_
_entity.id
_entity.type
_entity.pdbx_description
1 polymer ?
#
loop_
_entity_poly.entity_id
_entity_poly.type
_entity_poly.pdbx_seq_one_letter_code
_entity_poly.pdbx_strand_id
1 'polypeptide(L)'
;MSLSVFFSPIVAKELLPDEGFLRSQFGNVLRIYDNQFPSWDKDDKPQLAIIGVEEDRAAVNNQGCAKSPDAIRKHLYKLYQGDYAINAVDLGNVKAGATLKDTYAALKAIVEELIAEEIIPIIIGGGHDLTYAQYLGYQSMGQKVELAVIDARFDLNQESSEQVALDSRSYLNHIILHEPDYLFNLNNIAYQTYLVSKESLSMYDKLFFNATRVGAIAGRMDQSEPLVRAADMVSFDIGAIRSSDASGNANAMPNGLYGDEACQIARYAGMSDKCSSIGFYEFNPDYDPMQQTAMLVSQMIWCFIDGFYNRKQDTPLLPKSSYIIYRTTLENEDHELVFVKSKKSDRWWMQVPYFGSRSVNERYHLVPCRYEDYQLAVTGEMPDLWWRTHQKLQ
;
A
#
# COMPACT_ATOMS: atom_id res chain seq x y z
N MET A 1 -5.59 -23.43 8.26
CA MET A 1 -4.86 -24.31 7.30
C MET A 1 -3.39 -23.99 7.49
N SER A 2 -2.44 -24.93 7.37
CA SER A 2 -1.03 -24.52 7.53
C SER A 2 -0.61 -23.63 6.35
N LEU A 3 -0.13 -22.41 6.61
CA LEU A 3 0.38 -21.49 5.57
C LEU A 3 1.41 -22.15 4.67
N SER A 4 2.23 -23.05 5.22
CA SER A 4 3.28 -23.78 4.52
C SER A 4 2.82 -24.48 3.23
N VAL A 5 1.53 -24.79 3.09
CA VAL A 5 0.97 -25.45 1.89
C VAL A 5 0.98 -24.52 0.68
N PHE A 6 0.94 -23.20 0.88
CA PHE A 6 0.90 -22.22 -0.21
C PHE A 6 2.29 -21.84 -0.73
N PHE A 7 3.34 -22.11 0.04
CA PHE A 7 4.68 -21.57 -0.23
C PHE A 7 5.65 -22.63 -0.74
N SER A 8 6.42 -22.26 -1.76
CA SER A 8 7.69 -22.89 -2.09
C SER A 8 8.87 -22.11 -1.52
N PRO A 9 9.93 -22.82 -1.08
CA PRO A 9 11.12 -22.16 -0.57
C PRO A 9 11.83 -21.37 -1.66
N ILE A 10 12.61 -20.38 -1.23
CA ILE A 10 13.49 -19.64 -2.12
C ILE A 10 14.62 -20.55 -2.65
N VAL A 11 15.02 -20.37 -3.91
CA VAL A 11 16.10 -21.16 -4.49
C VAL A 11 17.45 -20.61 -4.02
N ALA A 12 17.98 -21.21 -2.95
CA ALA A 12 19.20 -20.78 -2.29
C ALA A 12 20.40 -20.57 -3.25
N LYS A 13 20.57 -21.46 -4.23
CA LYS A 13 21.70 -21.40 -5.18
C LYS A 13 21.72 -20.16 -6.09
N GLU A 14 20.58 -19.51 -6.29
CA GLU A 14 20.45 -18.36 -7.20
C GLU A 14 20.46 -17.02 -6.44
N LEU A 15 20.08 -17.05 -5.17
CA LEU A 15 19.86 -15.85 -4.35
C LEU A 15 20.88 -15.69 -3.21
N LEU A 16 21.47 -16.78 -2.72
CA LEU A 16 22.46 -16.75 -1.65
C LEU A 16 23.88 -16.83 -2.27
N PRO A 17 24.73 -15.82 -2.10
CA PRO A 17 26.11 -15.87 -2.60
C PRO A 17 26.91 -16.96 -1.86
N ASP A 18 27.86 -17.60 -2.55
CA ASP A 18 28.70 -18.68 -1.99
C ASP A 18 29.47 -18.23 -0.72
N GLU A 19 29.88 -16.96 -0.68
CA GLU A 19 30.58 -16.36 0.47
C GLU A 19 29.65 -16.01 1.64
N GLY A 20 28.33 -16.13 1.45
CA GLY A 20 27.30 -15.69 2.39
C GLY A 20 27.09 -14.19 2.40
N PHE A 21 26.12 -13.74 3.18
CA PHE A 21 25.83 -12.32 3.39
C PHE A 21 26.58 -11.75 4.59
N LEU A 22 26.90 -10.47 4.54
CA LEU A 22 27.51 -9.75 5.65
C LEU A 22 26.50 -9.57 6.79
N ARG A 23 27.02 -9.43 8.02
CA ARG A 23 26.25 -9.52 9.26
C ARG A 23 24.96 -8.69 9.30
N SER A 24 24.99 -7.47 8.75
CA SER A 24 23.88 -6.51 8.75
C SER A 24 23.12 -6.44 7.43
N GLN A 25 23.41 -7.32 6.46
CA GLN A 25 22.63 -7.42 5.23
C GLN A 25 21.34 -8.19 5.45
N PHE A 26 20.27 -7.82 4.73
CA PHE A 26 18.95 -8.45 4.81
C PHE A 26 19.00 -9.97 4.65
N GLY A 27 19.82 -10.46 3.71
CA GLY A 27 19.99 -11.90 3.51
C GLY A 27 20.58 -12.67 4.71
N ASN A 28 21.20 -11.98 5.67
CA ASN A 28 21.69 -12.56 6.92
C ASN A 28 20.76 -12.33 8.12
N VAL A 29 20.00 -11.22 8.13
CA VAL A 29 19.16 -10.84 9.29
C VAL A 29 17.71 -11.31 9.19
N LEU A 30 17.21 -11.56 7.97
CA LEU A 30 15.87 -12.10 7.76
C LEU A 30 15.83 -13.59 8.09
N ARG A 31 14.70 -14.06 8.62
CA ARG A 31 14.40 -15.51 8.66
C ARG A 31 13.89 -15.92 7.30
N ILE A 32 14.66 -16.70 6.56
CA ILE A 32 14.37 -17.00 5.15
C ILE A 32 13.92 -18.45 5.01
N TYR A 33 12.80 -18.67 4.31
CA TYR A 33 12.36 -20.02 3.95
C TYR A 33 13.19 -20.58 2.78
N ASP A 34 14.26 -21.32 3.10
CA ASP A 34 15.12 -21.99 2.12
C ASP A 34 14.91 -23.52 2.07
N ASN A 35 14.76 -24.15 3.23
CA ASN A 35 14.66 -25.61 3.40
C ASN A 35 13.55 -25.97 4.37
N GLN A 36 13.44 -25.23 5.48
CA GLN A 36 12.43 -25.46 6.52
C GLN A 36 11.50 -24.25 6.60
N PHE A 37 10.19 -24.50 6.53
CA PHE A 37 9.22 -23.43 6.66
C PHE A 37 9.34 -22.76 8.04
N PRO A 38 9.51 -21.43 8.11
CA PRO A 38 9.63 -20.73 9.39
C PRO A 38 8.39 -20.97 10.27
N SER A 39 8.64 -21.11 11.56
CA SER A 39 7.59 -21.17 12.58
C SER A 39 7.98 -20.26 13.74
N TRP A 40 6.99 -19.73 14.44
CA TRP A 40 7.20 -18.81 15.55
C TRP A 40 6.13 -19.03 16.62
N ASP A 41 6.53 -18.82 17.86
CA ASP A 41 5.62 -18.71 19.00
C ASP A 41 5.29 -17.23 19.27
N LYS A 42 4.46 -16.97 20.28
CA LYS A 42 4.03 -15.60 20.62
C LYS A 42 5.18 -14.63 20.92
N ASP A 43 6.25 -15.11 21.55
CA ASP A 43 7.38 -14.27 21.97
C ASP A 43 8.39 -14.01 20.85
N ASP A 44 8.30 -14.74 19.73
CA ASP A 44 9.24 -14.68 18.61
C ASP A 44 8.54 -14.41 17.27
N LYS A 45 7.31 -13.87 17.33
CA LYS A 45 6.49 -13.54 16.16
C LYS A 45 7.17 -12.46 15.30
N PRO A 46 7.34 -12.66 13.98
CA PRO A 46 7.88 -11.62 13.11
C PRO A 46 6.90 -10.47 12.95
N GLN A 47 7.40 -9.26 12.70
CA GLN A 47 6.56 -8.07 12.51
C GLN A 47 6.17 -7.85 11.05
N LEU A 48 7.03 -8.33 10.13
CA LEU A 48 6.87 -8.18 8.69
C LEU A 48 7.09 -9.55 8.02
N ALA A 49 6.34 -9.84 6.96
CA ALA A 49 6.50 -11.04 6.16
C ALA A 49 6.63 -10.67 4.67
N ILE A 50 7.75 -11.02 4.04
CA ILE A 50 7.94 -10.89 2.59
C ILE A 50 7.34 -12.11 1.90
N ILE A 51 6.52 -11.88 0.87
CA ILE A 51 5.85 -12.90 0.09
C ILE A 51 6.04 -12.59 -1.39
N GLY A 52 6.53 -13.56 -2.16
CA GLY A 52 6.52 -13.51 -3.61
C GLY A 52 5.26 -14.17 -4.17
N VAL A 53 4.68 -13.62 -5.23
CA VAL A 53 3.55 -14.23 -5.94
C VAL A 53 3.91 -14.37 -7.42
N GLU A 54 4.07 -15.62 -7.87
CA GLU A 54 4.49 -15.95 -9.24
C GLU A 54 3.28 -16.04 -10.17
N GLU A 55 2.54 -14.94 -10.34
CA GLU A 55 1.32 -14.89 -11.16
C GLU A 55 1.29 -13.66 -12.07
N ASP A 56 1.13 -13.89 -13.37
CA ASP A 56 1.09 -12.85 -14.40
C ASP A 56 0.05 -13.11 -15.50
N ARG A 57 -0.80 -14.15 -15.37
CA ARG A 57 -1.78 -14.49 -16.42
C ARG A 57 -2.78 -13.36 -16.68
N ALA A 58 -3.02 -12.52 -15.68
CA ALA A 58 -3.90 -11.35 -15.72
C ALA A 58 -3.15 -10.01 -15.93
N ALA A 59 -1.82 -10.04 -16.09
CA ALA A 59 -1.01 -8.86 -16.37
C ALA A 59 -1.10 -8.46 -17.85
N VAL A 60 -1.96 -7.49 -18.17
CA VAL A 60 -2.25 -7.09 -19.55
C VAL A 60 -1.01 -6.47 -20.21
N ASN A 61 -0.55 -7.13 -21.28
CA ASN A 61 0.67 -6.79 -22.03
C ASN A 61 1.97 -6.80 -21.21
N ASN A 62 2.02 -7.45 -20.05
CA ASN A 62 3.21 -7.47 -19.18
C ASN A 62 3.57 -8.88 -18.67
N GLN A 63 3.33 -9.92 -19.49
CA GLN A 63 3.73 -11.29 -19.16
C GLN A 63 5.25 -11.37 -18.93
N GLY A 64 5.66 -12.15 -17.93
CA GLY A 64 7.02 -12.21 -17.39
C GLY A 64 7.13 -11.65 -15.98
N CYS A 65 6.14 -10.86 -15.50
CA CYS A 65 6.15 -10.29 -14.16
C CYS A 65 6.03 -11.32 -13.02
N ALA A 66 5.66 -12.57 -13.31
CA ALA A 66 5.72 -13.67 -12.35
C ALA A 66 7.15 -13.97 -11.85
N LYS A 67 8.20 -13.54 -12.59
CA LYS A 67 9.62 -13.70 -12.22
C LYS A 67 10.12 -12.63 -11.24
N SER A 68 9.30 -11.63 -10.94
CA SER A 68 9.66 -10.47 -10.12
C SER A 68 10.15 -10.77 -8.71
N PRO A 69 9.54 -11.71 -7.96
CA PRO A 69 9.93 -11.96 -6.57
C PRO A 69 11.43 -12.20 -6.41
N ASP A 70 11.97 -13.15 -7.17
CA ASP A 70 13.37 -13.56 -7.02
C ASP A 70 14.34 -12.55 -7.65
N ALA A 71 13.94 -11.89 -8.73
CA ALA A 71 14.72 -10.81 -9.33
C ALA A 71 14.90 -9.62 -8.35
N ILE A 72 13.87 -9.29 -7.56
CA ILE A 72 13.96 -8.28 -6.51
C ILE A 72 14.80 -8.80 -5.33
N ARG A 73 14.55 -10.02 -4.83
CA ARG A 73 15.31 -10.61 -3.71
C ARG A 73 16.82 -10.58 -3.92
N LYS A 74 17.28 -10.83 -5.14
CA LYS A 74 18.70 -10.81 -5.52
C LYS A 74 19.41 -9.49 -5.16
N HIS A 75 18.68 -8.38 -5.16
CA HIS A 75 19.19 -7.06 -4.78
C HIS A 75 18.81 -6.70 -3.34
N LEU A 76 17.56 -6.98 -2.94
CA LEU A 76 17.06 -6.72 -1.59
C LEU A 76 17.93 -7.35 -0.51
N TYR A 77 18.33 -8.62 -0.66
CA TYR A 77 19.12 -9.33 0.35
C TYR A 77 20.51 -8.72 0.58
N LYS A 78 21.05 -7.98 -0.39
CA LYS A 78 22.36 -7.33 -0.31
C LYS A 78 22.31 -5.98 0.41
N LEU A 79 21.12 -5.42 0.62
CA LEU A 79 20.95 -4.15 1.32
C LEU A 79 21.23 -4.32 2.81
N TYR A 80 21.84 -3.31 3.41
CA TYR A 80 22.11 -3.27 4.84
C TYR A 80 20.90 -2.74 5.60
N GLN A 81 20.59 -3.31 6.76
CA GLN A 81 19.61 -2.72 7.67
C GLN A 81 20.05 -1.35 8.18
N GLY A 82 19.07 -0.50 8.50
CA GLY A 82 19.29 0.75 9.22
C GLY A 82 19.65 0.55 10.68
N ASP A 83 19.55 1.61 11.48
CA ASP A 83 19.84 1.58 12.92
C ASP A 83 18.67 1.00 13.73
N TYR A 84 18.32 -0.26 13.43
CA TYR A 84 17.27 -1.03 14.08
C TYR A 84 17.53 -2.53 13.89
N ALA A 85 17.02 -3.34 14.82
CA ALA A 85 17.08 -4.79 14.70
C ALA A 85 15.83 -5.27 13.95
N ILE A 86 16.04 -5.88 12.78
CA ILE A 86 14.93 -6.42 11.99
C ILE A 86 14.41 -7.72 12.61
N ASN A 87 13.11 -7.76 12.85
CA ASN A 87 12.33 -8.96 13.13
C ASN A 87 11.33 -9.20 11.98
N ALA A 88 11.81 -9.82 10.92
CA ALA A 88 11.02 -10.10 9.72
C ALA A 88 11.37 -11.47 9.13
N VAL A 89 10.41 -12.02 8.39
CA VAL A 89 10.50 -13.33 7.74
C VAL A 89 10.30 -13.18 6.22
N ASP A 90 10.99 -13.98 5.43
CA ASP A 90 10.67 -14.21 4.03
C ASP A 90 10.05 -15.60 3.89
N LEU A 91 8.76 -15.64 3.56
CA LEU A 91 7.99 -16.87 3.46
C LEU A 91 8.15 -17.57 2.11
N GLY A 92 8.97 -17.03 1.20
CA GLY A 92 9.19 -17.60 -0.13
C GLY A 92 8.12 -17.21 -1.14
N ASN A 93 7.81 -18.12 -2.06
CA ASN A 93 6.94 -17.84 -3.22
C ASN A 93 5.64 -18.63 -3.17
N VAL A 94 4.54 -17.95 -3.48
CA VAL A 94 3.28 -18.56 -3.87
C VAL A 94 3.34 -18.84 -5.36
N LYS A 95 3.31 -20.11 -5.75
CA LYS A 95 3.25 -20.50 -7.16
C LYS A 95 1.87 -20.24 -7.72
N ALA A 96 1.80 -19.85 -9.00
CA ALA A 96 0.53 -19.80 -9.72
C ALA A 96 -0.25 -21.11 -9.54
N GLY A 97 -1.50 -20.98 -9.08
CA GLY A 97 -2.41 -22.11 -8.96
C GLY A 97 -2.85 -22.63 -10.34
N ALA A 98 -3.59 -23.74 -10.36
CA ALA A 98 -4.11 -24.28 -11.62
C ALA A 98 -4.93 -23.24 -12.40
N THR A 99 -5.70 -22.42 -11.68
CA THR A 99 -6.44 -21.26 -12.21
C THR A 99 -6.04 -19.96 -11.50
N LEU A 100 -6.33 -18.81 -12.12
CA LEU A 100 -6.16 -17.49 -11.50
C LEU A 100 -6.90 -17.38 -10.15
N LYS A 101 -8.11 -17.96 -10.08
CA LYS A 101 -8.93 -17.97 -8.86
C LYS A 101 -8.25 -18.72 -7.72
N ASP A 102 -7.51 -19.79 -8.03
CA ASP A 102 -6.76 -20.55 -7.01
C ASP A 102 -5.63 -19.70 -6.43
N THR A 103 -4.90 -18.95 -7.28
CA THR A 103 -3.89 -18.00 -6.82
C THR A 103 -4.51 -16.91 -5.94
N TYR A 104 -5.64 -16.32 -6.36
CA TYR A 104 -6.32 -15.30 -5.56
C TYR A 104 -6.81 -15.84 -4.22
N ALA A 105 -7.33 -17.07 -4.18
CA ALA A 105 -7.77 -17.71 -2.95
C ALA A 105 -6.59 -17.98 -2.00
N ALA A 106 -5.43 -18.42 -2.53
CA ALA A 106 -4.22 -18.61 -1.76
C ALA A 106 -3.71 -17.30 -1.18
N LEU A 107 -3.54 -16.26 -2.01
CA LEU A 107 -3.07 -14.95 -1.56
C LEU A 107 -4.03 -14.32 -0.54
N LYS A 108 -5.34 -14.43 -0.77
CA LYS A 108 -6.36 -14.01 0.21
C LYS A 108 -6.12 -14.66 1.57
N ALA A 109 -6.03 -16.00 1.62
CA ALA A 109 -5.89 -16.74 2.86
C ALA A 109 -4.58 -16.39 3.60
N ILE A 110 -3.49 -16.19 2.84
CA ILE A 110 -2.20 -15.75 3.39
C ILE A 110 -2.31 -14.36 4.03
N VAL A 111 -2.87 -13.39 3.30
CA VAL A 111 -3.02 -12.01 3.81
C VAL A 111 -3.93 -11.98 5.02
N GLU A 112 -5.06 -12.69 4.97
CA GLU A 112 -5.99 -12.84 6.08
C GLU A 112 -5.29 -13.37 7.36
N GLU A 113 -4.54 -14.46 7.25
CA GLU A 113 -3.86 -15.08 8.38
C GLU A 113 -2.74 -14.19 8.94
N LEU A 114 -1.94 -13.56 8.07
CA LEU A 114 -0.85 -12.69 8.52
C LEU A 114 -1.35 -11.43 9.22
N ILE A 115 -2.36 -10.75 8.68
CA ILE A 115 -2.90 -9.56 9.33
C ILE A 115 -3.61 -9.94 10.64
N ALA A 116 -4.29 -11.09 10.71
CA ALA A 116 -4.90 -11.58 11.95
C ALA A 116 -3.86 -11.84 13.05
N GLU A 117 -2.65 -12.24 12.66
CA GLU A 117 -1.48 -12.39 13.53
C GLU A 117 -0.71 -11.06 13.71
N GLU A 118 -1.21 -9.91 13.24
CA GLU A 118 -0.54 -8.60 13.29
C GLU A 118 0.84 -8.59 12.61
N ILE A 119 1.03 -9.43 11.59
CA ILE A 119 2.23 -9.51 10.75
C ILE A 119 1.91 -8.80 9.44
N ILE A 120 2.68 -7.79 9.07
CA ILE A 120 2.41 -7.01 7.86
C ILE A 120 2.99 -7.73 6.64
N PRO A 121 2.16 -8.20 5.68
CA PRO A 121 2.65 -8.74 4.43
C PRO A 121 3.20 -7.64 3.52
N ILE A 122 4.41 -7.88 3.01
CA ILE A 122 5.08 -7.16 1.93
C ILE A 122 5.03 -8.08 0.71
N ILE A 123 4.09 -7.81 -0.19
CA ILE A 123 3.81 -8.64 -1.35
C ILE A 123 4.67 -8.18 -2.53
N ILE A 124 5.31 -9.12 -3.20
CA ILE A 124 6.12 -8.88 -4.41
C ILE A 124 5.51 -9.65 -5.57
N GLY A 125 5.12 -8.92 -6.61
CA GLY A 125 4.70 -9.45 -7.91
C GLY A 125 3.27 -10.00 -7.95
N GLY A 126 2.84 -10.59 -9.05
CA GLY A 126 3.26 -10.25 -10.42
C GLY A 126 2.35 -9.15 -10.95
N GLY A 127 1.25 -9.53 -11.62
CA GLY A 127 0.27 -8.58 -12.15
C GLY A 127 -0.42 -7.74 -11.08
N HIS A 128 -0.86 -6.52 -11.45
CA HIS A 128 -1.51 -5.60 -10.51
C HIS A 128 -2.89 -6.08 -10.04
N ASP A 129 -3.50 -7.02 -10.77
CA ASP A 129 -4.75 -7.70 -10.42
C ASP A 129 -4.72 -8.36 -9.04
N LEU A 130 -3.54 -8.78 -8.57
CA LEU A 130 -3.34 -9.36 -7.25
C LEU A 130 -3.70 -8.41 -6.11
N THR A 131 -3.81 -7.10 -6.37
CA THR A 131 -4.41 -6.11 -5.46
C THR A 131 -5.82 -6.55 -5.03
N TYR A 132 -6.62 -7.15 -5.92
CA TYR A 132 -7.94 -7.64 -5.54
C TYR A 132 -7.86 -8.76 -4.48
N ALA A 133 -6.91 -9.69 -4.63
CA ALA A 133 -6.71 -10.75 -3.66
C ALA A 133 -6.14 -10.24 -2.32
N GLN A 134 -5.26 -9.24 -2.35
CA GLN A 134 -4.80 -8.52 -1.15
C GLN A 134 -5.99 -7.86 -0.43
N TYR A 135 -6.86 -7.16 -1.17
CA TYR A 135 -8.08 -6.54 -0.63
C TYR A 135 -9.00 -7.60 0.01
N LEU A 136 -9.24 -8.72 -0.65
CA LEU A 136 -10.05 -9.81 -0.10
C LEU A 136 -9.53 -10.39 1.22
N GLY A 137 -8.23 -10.28 1.51
CA GLY A 137 -7.65 -10.72 2.78
C GLY A 137 -8.21 -9.97 4.00
N TYR A 138 -8.73 -8.75 3.81
CA TYR A 138 -9.37 -7.96 4.86
C TYR A 138 -10.83 -8.34 5.13
N GLN A 139 -11.44 -9.13 4.25
CA GLN A 139 -12.88 -9.41 4.28
C GLN A 139 -13.35 -10.02 5.60
N SER A 140 -12.56 -10.91 6.22
CA SER A 140 -12.94 -11.59 7.46
C SER A 140 -12.74 -10.75 8.72
N MET A 141 -12.02 -9.62 8.62
CA MET A 141 -11.73 -8.74 9.75
C MET A 141 -12.95 -7.91 10.16
N GLY A 142 -13.96 -7.82 9.29
CA GLY A 142 -15.18 -7.04 9.52
C GLY A 142 -14.94 -5.52 9.63
N GLN A 143 -13.74 -5.06 9.23
CA GLN A 143 -13.35 -3.65 9.22
C GLN A 143 -13.35 -3.15 7.78
N LYS A 144 -13.87 -1.93 7.56
CA LYS A 144 -13.72 -1.28 6.27
C LYS A 144 -12.28 -0.79 6.10
N VAL A 145 -11.75 -0.93 4.89
CA VAL A 145 -10.37 -0.70 4.51
C VAL A 145 -10.24 0.62 3.78
N GLU A 146 -9.23 1.41 4.15
CA GLU A 146 -8.74 2.50 3.31
C GLU A 146 -7.62 2.00 2.39
N LEU A 147 -7.85 2.09 1.08
CA LEU A 147 -6.92 1.67 0.05
C LEU A 147 -6.20 2.88 -0.53
N ALA A 148 -4.87 2.84 -0.60
CA ALA A 148 -4.07 3.73 -1.43
C ALA A 148 -3.48 2.96 -2.61
N VAL A 149 -3.74 3.44 -3.83
CA VAL A 149 -3.18 2.91 -5.07
C VAL A 149 -2.22 3.95 -5.65
N ILE A 150 -0.96 3.57 -5.81
CA ILE A 150 0.05 4.39 -6.47
C ILE A 150 0.21 3.86 -7.89
N ASP A 151 -0.30 4.62 -8.85
CA ASP A 151 -0.41 4.19 -10.25
C ASP A 151 -0.54 5.41 -11.17
N ALA A 152 -0.01 5.31 -12.38
CA ALA A 152 -0.22 6.27 -13.46
C ALA A 152 -1.67 6.26 -13.98
N ARG A 153 -2.44 5.19 -13.74
CA ARG A 153 -3.81 4.97 -14.21
C ARG A 153 -4.76 4.63 -13.05
N PHE A 154 -6.05 4.47 -13.37
CA PHE A 154 -7.05 3.99 -12.41
C PHE A 154 -7.41 2.52 -12.65
N ASP A 155 -6.95 1.91 -13.75
CA ASP A 155 -7.28 0.52 -14.11
C ASP A 155 -8.76 0.15 -13.82
N LEU A 156 -9.63 1.02 -14.35
CA LEU A 156 -11.08 0.88 -14.37
C LEU A 156 -11.55 0.72 -15.80
N ASN A 157 -12.15 -0.42 -16.11
CA ASN A 157 -12.82 -0.62 -17.39
C ASN A 157 -14.20 0.06 -17.36
N GLN A 158 -14.47 0.85 -18.39
CA GLN A 158 -15.72 1.62 -18.56
C GLN A 158 -16.68 0.98 -19.56
N GLU A 159 -16.24 -0.05 -20.28
CA GLU A 159 -17.10 -0.75 -21.20
C GLU A 159 -18.09 -1.60 -20.41
N SER A 160 -19.35 -1.13 -20.43
CA SER A 160 -20.53 -1.67 -19.78
C SER A 160 -20.93 -3.05 -20.32
N SER A 161 -20.07 -4.04 -20.11
CA SER A 161 -20.46 -5.45 -20.21
C SER A 161 -20.56 -6.02 -18.81
N GLU A 162 -21.63 -6.79 -18.55
CA GLU A 162 -21.93 -7.41 -17.25
C GLU A 162 -20.86 -8.41 -16.76
N GLN A 163 -19.74 -8.54 -17.48
CA GLN A 163 -18.63 -9.44 -17.18
C GLN A 163 -17.29 -8.79 -17.56
N VAL A 164 -16.92 -7.72 -16.84
CA VAL A 164 -15.54 -7.22 -16.88
C VAL A 164 -14.64 -8.33 -16.34
N ALA A 165 -13.74 -8.87 -17.16
CA ALA A 165 -12.75 -9.84 -16.71
C ALA A 165 -11.92 -9.23 -15.57
N LEU A 166 -11.45 -10.06 -14.63
CA LEU A 166 -10.56 -9.57 -13.57
C LEU A 166 -9.12 -9.64 -14.09
N ASP A 167 -8.58 -8.48 -14.45
CA ASP A 167 -7.20 -8.31 -14.93
C ASP A 167 -6.54 -7.03 -14.39
N SER A 168 -5.27 -6.81 -14.72
CA SER A 168 -4.51 -5.65 -14.22
C SER A 168 -5.04 -4.30 -14.71
N ARG A 169 -6.00 -4.26 -15.65
CA ARG A 169 -6.64 -3.03 -16.17
C ARG A 169 -8.04 -2.77 -15.62
N SER A 170 -8.53 -3.64 -14.76
CA SER A 170 -9.93 -3.65 -14.35
C SER A 170 -10.17 -4.12 -12.91
N TYR A 171 -9.12 -4.49 -12.17
CA TYR A 171 -9.26 -4.99 -10.80
C TYR A 171 -9.95 -4.00 -9.86
N LEU A 172 -9.83 -2.69 -10.10
CA LEU A 172 -10.54 -1.69 -9.30
C LEU A 172 -12.06 -1.76 -9.49
N ASN A 173 -12.57 -2.21 -10.64
CA ASN A 173 -14.01 -2.45 -10.81
C ASN A 173 -14.49 -3.52 -9.82
N HIS A 174 -13.69 -4.59 -9.66
CA HIS A 174 -14.02 -5.70 -8.78
C HIS A 174 -13.91 -5.31 -7.31
N ILE A 175 -13.01 -4.41 -6.93
CA ILE A 175 -12.91 -3.87 -5.57
C ILE A 175 -14.12 -2.97 -5.27
N ILE A 176 -14.44 -2.02 -6.15
CA ILE A 176 -15.52 -1.04 -5.94
C ILE A 176 -16.90 -1.70 -5.94
N LEU A 177 -17.11 -2.73 -6.76
CA LEU A 177 -18.38 -3.46 -6.87
C LEU A 177 -18.43 -4.72 -5.98
N HIS A 178 -17.44 -4.93 -5.11
CA HIS A 178 -17.40 -6.11 -4.27
C HIS A 178 -18.53 -6.12 -3.23
N GLU A 179 -19.18 -7.26 -3.07
CA GLU A 179 -20.23 -7.46 -2.05
C GLU A 179 -19.84 -8.64 -1.13
N PRO A 180 -19.85 -8.46 0.21
CA PRO A 180 -20.23 -7.24 0.95
C PRO A 180 -19.20 -6.11 0.83
N ASP A 181 -19.64 -4.85 0.88
CA ASP A 181 -18.75 -3.68 0.85
C ASP A 181 -17.89 -3.55 2.12
N TYR A 182 -16.57 -3.60 1.93
CA TYR A 182 -15.57 -3.26 2.95
C TYR A 182 -14.55 -2.23 2.45
N LEU A 183 -14.83 -1.49 1.37
CA LEU A 183 -14.01 -0.37 0.95
C LEU A 183 -14.55 0.90 1.61
N PHE A 184 -13.79 1.48 2.56
CA PHE A 184 -14.16 2.78 3.13
C PHE A 184 -13.77 3.93 2.22
N ASN A 185 -12.56 3.86 1.66
CA ASN A 185 -11.99 4.95 0.88
C ASN A 185 -10.96 4.41 -0.11
N LEU A 186 -10.87 5.06 -1.26
CA LEU A 186 -9.84 4.83 -2.26
C LEU A 186 -9.09 6.13 -2.52
N ASN A 187 -7.76 6.08 -2.40
CA ASN A 187 -6.85 7.17 -2.73
C ASN A 187 -5.96 6.75 -3.91
N ASN A 188 -6.24 7.25 -5.11
CA ASN A 188 -5.32 7.06 -6.24
C ASN A 188 -4.31 8.20 -6.28
N ILE A 189 -3.03 7.85 -6.31
CA ILE A 189 -1.90 8.77 -6.20
C ILE A 189 -1.01 8.59 -7.42
N ALA A 190 -0.50 9.71 -7.94
CA ALA A 190 0.41 9.78 -9.08
C ALA A 190 -0.20 9.48 -10.46
N TYR A 191 -1.53 9.55 -10.59
CA TYR A 191 -2.16 9.35 -11.89
C TYR A 191 -1.77 10.44 -12.90
N GLN A 192 -1.81 10.09 -14.18
CA GLN A 192 -1.50 11.00 -15.27
C GLN A 192 -2.80 11.35 -16.01
N THR A 193 -3.15 12.63 -16.07
CA THR A 193 -4.48 13.08 -16.55
C THR A 193 -4.82 12.60 -17.97
N TYR A 194 -3.82 12.43 -18.83
CA TYR A 194 -4.02 11.97 -20.20
C TYR A 194 -4.18 10.45 -20.34
N LEU A 195 -4.01 9.67 -19.25
CA LEU A 195 -4.24 8.23 -19.21
C LEU A 195 -5.55 7.86 -18.50
N VAL A 196 -6.29 8.85 -17.99
CA VAL A 196 -7.51 8.66 -17.21
C VAL A 196 -8.66 9.40 -17.89
N SER A 197 -9.80 8.74 -18.07
CA SER A 197 -10.97 9.37 -18.69
C SER A 197 -11.69 10.33 -17.72
N LYS A 198 -12.51 11.23 -18.28
CA LYS A 198 -13.33 12.14 -17.47
C LYS A 198 -14.42 11.40 -16.70
N GLU A 199 -14.93 10.32 -17.25
CA GLU A 199 -15.96 9.46 -16.67
C GLU A 199 -15.42 8.78 -15.41
N SER A 200 -14.18 8.27 -15.47
CA SER A 200 -13.46 7.74 -14.30
C SER A 200 -13.27 8.78 -13.20
N LEU A 201 -12.87 10.00 -13.55
CA LEU A 201 -12.75 11.10 -12.56
C LEU A 201 -14.11 11.44 -11.94
N SER A 202 -15.15 11.53 -12.76
CA SER A 202 -16.51 11.79 -12.27
C SER A 202 -17.03 10.66 -11.36
N MET A 203 -16.67 9.41 -11.62
CA MET A 203 -16.98 8.29 -10.73
C MET A 203 -16.31 8.49 -9.37
N TYR A 204 -15.02 8.84 -9.34
CA TYR A 204 -14.29 9.10 -8.08
C TYR A 204 -14.94 10.23 -7.28
N ASP A 205 -15.33 11.32 -7.93
CA ASP A 205 -16.00 12.43 -7.26
C ASP A 205 -17.38 12.03 -6.69
N LYS A 206 -18.17 11.24 -7.45
CA LYS A 206 -19.48 10.73 -7.00
C LYS A 206 -19.38 9.76 -5.82
N LEU A 207 -18.32 8.94 -5.78
CA LEU A 207 -18.03 8.01 -4.69
C LEU A 207 -17.23 8.66 -3.56
N PHE A 208 -16.92 9.96 -3.66
CA PHE A 208 -16.11 10.71 -2.70
C PHE A 208 -14.72 10.11 -2.45
N PHE A 209 -14.15 9.47 -3.47
CA PHE A 209 -12.77 8.96 -3.48
C PHE A 209 -11.78 10.05 -3.88
N ASN A 210 -10.53 9.89 -3.49
CA ASN A 210 -9.49 10.87 -3.77
C ASN A 210 -8.64 10.45 -4.98
N ALA A 211 -8.36 11.41 -5.85
CA ALA A 211 -7.48 11.23 -7.00
C ALA A 211 -6.45 12.37 -7.04
N THR A 212 -5.18 12.05 -6.89
CA THR A 212 -4.08 13.01 -6.87
C THR A 212 -3.16 12.78 -8.06
N ARG A 213 -3.13 13.75 -8.98
CA ARG A 213 -2.28 13.69 -10.17
C ARG A 213 -0.81 13.83 -9.81
N VAL A 214 0.08 13.20 -10.59
CA VAL A 214 1.54 13.27 -10.36
C VAL A 214 2.05 14.71 -10.26
N GLY A 215 1.56 15.61 -11.11
CA GLY A 215 1.98 17.03 -11.09
C GLY A 215 1.55 17.82 -9.86
N ALA A 216 0.63 17.30 -9.03
CA ALA A 216 0.24 17.93 -7.77
C ALA A 216 1.25 17.61 -6.65
N ILE A 217 1.90 16.45 -6.71
CA ILE A 217 2.83 15.94 -5.68
C ILE A 217 4.30 16.07 -6.10
N ALA A 218 4.59 16.24 -7.39
CA ALA A 218 5.95 16.43 -7.89
C ALA A 218 6.65 17.58 -7.16
N GLY A 219 7.80 17.28 -6.54
CA GLY A 219 8.54 18.24 -5.70
C GLY A 219 7.86 18.68 -4.40
N ARG A 220 6.71 18.08 -4.05
CA ARG A 220 5.92 18.34 -2.84
C ARG A 220 5.35 17.02 -2.30
N MET A 221 6.23 16.05 -2.06
CA MET A 221 5.86 14.69 -1.62
C MET A 221 5.14 14.67 -0.27
N ASP A 222 5.33 15.69 0.55
CA ASP A 222 4.54 15.94 1.76
C ASP A 222 3.02 16.01 1.48
N GLN A 223 2.58 16.26 0.25
CA GLN A 223 1.16 16.24 -0.14
C GLN A 223 0.59 14.82 -0.22
N SER A 224 1.42 13.80 -0.48
CA SER A 224 0.96 12.40 -0.51
C SER A 224 0.99 11.74 0.87
N GLU A 225 1.76 12.26 1.83
CA GLU A 225 1.92 11.65 3.17
C GLU A 225 0.59 11.36 3.87
N PRO A 226 -0.38 12.30 3.98
CA PRO A 226 -1.62 12.03 4.70
C PRO A 226 -2.49 10.97 4.00
N LEU A 227 -2.50 10.97 2.66
CA LEU A 227 -3.26 10.00 1.86
C LEU A 227 -2.73 8.58 2.06
N VAL A 228 -1.40 8.44 2.08
CA VAL A 228 -0.74 7.15 2.32
C VAL A 228 -0.85 6.74 3.78
N ARG A 229 -0.74 7.70 4.72
CA ARG A 229 -0.88 7.44 6.16
C ARG A 229 -2.29 7.02 6.56
N ALA A 230 -3.31 7.49 5.85
CA ALA A 230 -4.69 7.06 6.06
C ALA A 230 -4.95 5.62 5.60
N ALA A 231 -4.12 5.06 4.72
CA ALA A 231 -4.34 3.75 4.14
C ALA A 231 -4.03 2.61 5.12
N ASP A 232 -4.95 1.65 5.18
CA ASP A 232 -4.75 0.33 5.77
C ASP A 232 -3.98 -0.56 4.79
N MET A 233 -4.30 -0.44 3.51
CA MET A 233 -3.74 -1.23 2.42
C MET A 233 -3.10 -0.33 1.37
N VAL A 234 -1.86 -0.64 0.99
CA VAL A 234 -1.16 0.08 -0.08
C VAL A 234 -0.87 -0.88 -1.25
N SER A 235 -1.21 -0.45 -2.46
CA SER A 235 -0.88 -1.16 -3.69
C SER A 235 -0.09 -0.25 -4.61
N PHE A 236 1.11 -0.68 -5.01
CA PHE A 236 2.05 0.13 -5.77
C PHE A 236 2.34 -0.53 -7.12
N ASP A 237 1.88 0.07 -8.21
CA ASP A 237 2.31 -0.27 -9.57
C ASP A 237 3.60 0.50 -9.91
N ILE A 238 4.65 -0.22 -10.29
CA ILE A 238 5.88 0.43 -10.75
C ILE A 238 5.69 1.30 -11.99
N GLY A 239 4.61 1.12 -12.76
CA GLY A 239 4.19 1.94 -13.88
C GLY A 239 3.85 3.39 -13.51
N ALA A 240 3.70 3.70 -12.21
CA ALA A 240 3.66 5.07 -11.69
C ALA A 240 5.01 5.80 -11.82
N ILE A 241 6.11 5.06 -11.93
CA ILE A 241 7.48 5.56 -11.98
C ILE A 241 7.89 5.74 -13.45
N ARG A 242 8.61 6.82 -13.73
CA ARG A 242 9.09 7.08 -15.09
C ARG A 242 10.08 6.00 -15.55
N SER A 243 10.01 5.66 -16.83
CA SER A 243 10.81 4.58 -17.42
C SER A 243 12.32 4.80 -17.39
N SER A 244 12.80 6.04 -17.21
CA SER A 244 14.24 6.30 -17.02
C SER A 244 14.79 5.74 -15.72
N ASP A 245 13.92 5.55 -14.73
CA ASP A 245 14.27 5.06 -13.39
C ASP A 245 13.72 3.64 -13.16
N ALA A 246 12.62 3.29 -13.82
CA ALA A 246 11.95 1.99 -13.74
C ALA A 246 11.50 1.48 -15.14
N SER A 247 12.43 1.01 -15.97
CA SER A 247 12.10 0.50 -17.31
C SER A 247 11.51 -0.91 -17.33
N GLY A 248 11.58 -1.64 -16.22
CA GLY A 248 11.20 -3.04 -16.06
C GLY A 248 9.70 -3.28 -16.07
N ASN A 249 8.99 -2.74 -17.04
CA ASN A 249 7.57 -2.97 -17.31
C ASN A 249 7.36 -2.82 -18.83
N ALA A 250 6.68 -3.75 -19.47
CA ALA A 250 6.36 -3.66 -20.89
C ALA A 250 5.52 -2.42 -21.26
N ASN A 251 4.74 -1.92 -20.29
CA ASN A 251 3.89 -0.74 -20.40
C ASN A 251 4.57 0.54 -19.85
N ALA A 252 5.89 0.54 -19.61
CA ALA A 252 6.59 1.67 -18.99
C ALA A 252 6.44 2.97 -19.80
N MET A 253 6.22 4.08 -19.10
CA MET A 253 5.96 5.39 -19.69
C MET A 253 7.10 6.37 -19.37
N PRO A 254 7.40 7.35 -20.24
CA PRO A 254 8.53 8.27 -20.04
C PRO A 254 8.34 9.25 -18.87
N ASN A 255 7.11 9.48 -18.44
CA ASN A 255 6.77 10.38 -17.33
C ASN A 255 6.20 9.58 -16.16
N GLY A 256 6.37 10.09 -14.96
CA GLY A 256 5.94 9.46 -13.72
C GLY A 256 6.70 10.06 -12.54
N LEU A 257 6.60 9.39 -11.39
CA LEU A 257 7.42 9.67 -10.22
C LEU A 257 8.90 9.46 -10.53
N TYR A 258 9.76 10.22 -9.86
CA TYR A 258 11.17 9.87 -9.75
C TYR A 258 11.36 8.68 -8.80
N GLY A 259 12.45 7.94 -8.96
CA GLY A 259 12.73 6.77 -8.10
C GLY A 259 12.82 7.12 -6.60
N ASP A 260 13.39 8.27 -6.25
CA ASP A 260 13.47 8.76 -4.87
C ASP A 260 12.09 9.18 -4.30
N GLU A 261 11.24 9.79 -5.11
CA GLU A 261 9.84 10.09 -4.76
C GLU A 261 9.05 8.79 -4.48
N ALA A 262 9.26 7.74 -5.29
CA ALA A 262 8.65 6.43 -5.07
C ALA A 262 9.11 5.77 -3.76
N CYS A 263 10.42 5.81 -3.48
CA CYS A 263 10.98 5.39 -2.19
C CYS A 263 10.42 6.19 -1.01
N GLN A 264 10.20 7.49 -1.18
CA GLN A 264 9.60 8.34 -0.14
C GLN A 264 8.14 7.96 0.14
N ILE A 265 7.33 7.65 -0.87
CA ILE A 265 5.96 7.14 -0.68
C ILE A 265 5.98 5.80 0.05
N ALA A 266 6.84 4.86 -0.37
CA ALA A 266 6.98 3.57 0.30
C ALA A 266 7.37 3.75 1.78
N ARG A 267 8.25 4.72 2.07
CA ARG A 267 8.61 5.09 3.44
C ARG A 267 7.43 5.66 4.23
N TYR A 268 6.59 6.50 3.63
CA TYR A 268 5.37 7.01 4.29
C TYR A 268 4.41 5.88 4.65
N ALA A 269 4.22 4.90 3.76
CA ALA A 269 3.43 3.71 4.04
C ALA A 269 4.01 2.93 5.24
N GLY A 270 5.33 2.73 5.27
CA GLY A 270 6.02 2.10 6.39
C GLY A 270 5.80 2.85 7.72
N MET A 271 5.93 4.17 7.71
CA MET A 271 5.75 5.03 8.89
C MET A 271 4.30 5.19 9.36
N SER A 272 3.33 4.71 8.60
CA SER A 272 1.92 4.74 8.99
C SER A 272 1.66 3.71 10.06
N ASP A 273 1.13 4.11 11.22
CA ASP A 273 0.71 3.17 12.26
C ASP A 273 -0.52 2.33 11.83
N LYS A 274 -1.20 2.72 10.75
CA LYS A 274 -2.44 2.11 10.23
C LYS A 274 -2.18 1.10 9.09
N CYS A 275 -1.11 1.30 8.31
CA CYS A 275 -0.79 0.42 7.19
C CYS A 275 -0.49 -1.00 7.71
N SER A 276 -1.29 -1.96 7.24
CA SER A 276 -1.28 -3.35 7.64
C SER A 276 -0.97 -4.31 6.49
N SER A 277 -0.91 -3.84 5.23
CA SER A 277 -0.32 -4.56 4.10
C SER A 277 0.19 -3.63 3.01
N ILE A 278 1.21 -4.07 2.27
CA ILE A 278 1.70 -3.39 1.07
C ILE A 278 2.05 -4.37 -0.03
N GLY A 279 1.73 -4.03 -1.29
CA GLY A 279 2.12 -4.80 -2.47
C GLY A 279 2.86 -3.97 -3.51
N PHE A 280 3.85 -4.58 -4.15
CA PHE A 280 4.61 -4.01 -5.27
C PHE A 280 4.41 -4.88 -6.52
N TYR A 281 3.81 -4.31 -7.56
CA TYR A 281 3.28 -5.04 -8.71
C TYR A 281 3.88 -4.57 -10.04
N GLU A 282 3.67 -5.36 -11.09
CA GLU A 282 3.99 -5.06 -12.50
C GLU A 282 5.48 -4.88 -12.83
N PHE A 283 6.39 -5.14 -11.89
CA PHE A 283 7.79 -5.36 -12.23
C PHE A 283 7.90 -6.55 -13.17
N ASN A 284 8.71 -6.43 -14.22
CA ASN A 284 8.96 -7.47 -15.19
C ASN A 284 10.46 -7.51 -15.53
N PRO A 285 11.19 -8.52 -15.02
CA PRO A 285 12.63 -8.65 -15.25
C PRO A 285 13.02 -8.76 -16.73
N ASP A 286 12.11 -9.25 -17.59
CA ASP A 286 12.39 -9.40 -19.02
C ASP A 286 12.58 -8.05 -19.73
N TYR A 287 12.11 -6.95 -19.12
CA TYR A 287 12.26 -5.57 -19.61
C TYR A 287 13.28 -4.74 -18.78
N ASP A 288 14.05 -5.39 -17.91
CA ASP A 288 15.02 -4.73 -17.02
C ASP A 288 16.45 -5.29 -17.23
N PRO A 289 17.05 -5.09 -18.42
CA PRO A 289 18.35 -5.71 -18.75
C PRO A 289 19.49 -5.28 -17.82
N MET A 290 19.40 -4.06 -17.26
CA MET A 290 20.37 -3.53 -16.31
C MET A 290 19.98 -3.79 -14.84
N GLN A 291 18.87 -4.47 -14.59
CA GLN A 291 18.32 -4.75 -13.26
C GLN A 291 18.09 -3.48 -12.41
N GLN A 292 17.92 -2.33 -13.05
CA GLN A 292 17.76 -1.03 -12.37
C GLN A 292 16.41 -0.96 -11.66
N THR A 293 15.38 -1.50 -12.29
CA THR A 293 14.03 -1.53 -11.71
C THR A 293 14.00 -2.50 -10.53
N ALA A 294 14.65 -3.65 -10.64
CA ALA A 294 14.81 -4.60 -9.52
C ALA A 294 15.52 -3.95 -8.31
N MET A 295 16.58 -3.17 -8.57
CA MET A 295 17.29 -2.42 -7.52
C MET A 295 16.38 -1.36 -6.89
N LEU A 296 15.62 -0.60 -7.70
CA LEU A 296 14.72 0.43 -7.22
C LEU A 296 13.60 -0.15 -6.36
N VAL A 297 12.92 -1.22 -6.80
CA VAL A 297 11.88 -1.86 -5.99
C VAL A 297 12.46 -2.45 -4.70
N SER A 298 13.69 -2.98 -4.73
CA SER A 298 14.40 -3.39 -3.51
C SER A 298 14.62 -2.23 -2.53
N GLN A 299 14.97 -1.05 -3.04
CA GLN A 299 15.11 0.16 -2.23
C GLN A 299 13.77 0.67 -1.71
N MET A 300 12.69 0.55 -2.49
CA MET A 300 11.34 0.89 -2.04
C MET A 300 10.89 0.00 -0.88
N ILE A 301 11.11 -1.32 -0.99
CA ILE A 301 10.86 -2.28 0.11
C ILE A 301 11.72 -1.93 1.32
N TRP A 302 13.00 -1.63 1.11
CA TRP A 302 13.89 -1.18 2.19
C TRP A 302 13.37 0.09 2.87
N CYS A 303 12.91 1.08 2.11
CA CYS A 303 12.34 2.33 2.62
C CYS A 303 11.04 2.10 3.38
N PHE A 304 10.20 1.16 2.95
CA PHE A 304 9.03 0.72 3.71
C PHE A 304 9.43 0.12 5.06
N ILE A 305 10.41 -0.79 5.07
CA ILE A 305 10.92 -1.42 6.30
C ILE A 305 11.53 -0.35 7.23
N ASP A 306 12.36 0.56 6.71
CA ASP A 306 12.89 1.70 7.49
C ASP A 306 11.75 2.55 8.08
N GLY A 307 10.73 2.85 7.27
CA GLY A 307 9.54 3.56 7.73
C GLY A 307 8.84 2.84 8.88
N PHE A 308 8.68 1.53 8.79
CA PHE A 308 8.05 0.69 9.81
C PHE A 308 8.77 0.78 11.15
N TYR A 309 10.09 0.59 11.18
CA TYR A 309 10.86 0.70 12.42
C TYR A 309 10.97 2.15 12.94
N ASN A 310 10.65 3.14 12.10
CA ASN A 310 10.56 4.56 12.47
C ASN A 310 9.12 5.02 12.80
N ARG A 311 8.15 4.10 12.90
CA ARG A 311 6.77 4.41 13.32
C ARG A 311 6.78 5.16 14.64
N LYS A 312 5.99 6.23 14.69
CA LYS A 312 5.92 7.09 15.87
C LYS A 312 4.92 6.59 16.90
N GLN A 313 4.03 5.66 16.53
CA GLN A 313 2.97 5.16 17.41
C GLN A 313 2.14 6.33 17.95
N ASP A 314 1.80 7.25 17.05
CA ASP A 314 0.97 8.42 17.38
C ASP A 314 -0.52 8.10 17.17
N THR A 315 -0.84 6.86 16.79
CA THR A 315 -2.22 6.37 16.66
C THR A 315 -2.36 5.06 17.47
N PRO A 316 -3.35 4.94 18.37
CA PRO A 316 -4.40 5.91 18.70
C PRO A 316 -3.85 7.15 19.44
N LEU A 317 -4.62 8.25 19.44
CA LEU A 317 -4.23 9.55 20.03
C LEU A 317 -4.22 9.52 21.58
N LEU A 318 -3.41 8.64 22.17
CA LEU A 318 -3.26 8.44 23.60
C LEU A 318 -1.77 8.49 24.01
N PRO A 319 -1.44 9.09 25.18
CA PRO A 319 -2.32 9.86 26.04
C PRO A 319 -2.66 11.24 25.43
N LYS A 320 -3.84 11.80 25.75
CA LYS A 320 -4.29 13.11 25.22
C LYS A 320 -3.30 14.26 25.47
N SER A 321 -2.48 14.17 26.52
CA SER A 321 -1.42 15.15 26.83
C SER A 321 -0.34 15.28 25.75
N SER A 322 -0.17 14.26 24.93
CA SER A 322 0.80 14.23 23.81
C SER A 322 0.31 15.00 22.57
N TYR A 323 -0.90 15.57 22.62
CA TYR A 323 -1.54 16.22 21.49
C TYR A 323 -1.96 17.67 21.81
N ILE A 324 -2.08 18.49 20.77
CA ILE A 324 -2.62 19.85 20.83
C ILE A 324 -3.89 19.87 20.00
N ILE A 325 -4.97 20.41 20.55
CA ILE A 325 -6.28 20.52 19.87
C ILE A 325 -6.45 21.95 19.39
N TYR A 326 -6.76 22.10 18.11
CA TYR A 326 -7.12 23.37 17.47
C TYR A 326 -8.58 23.30 17.06
N ARG A 327 -9.33 24.37 17.31
CA ARG A 327 -10.75 24.51 16.96
C ARG A 327 -10.92 25.73 16.07
N THR A 328 -11.73 25.60 15.04
CA THR A 328 -12.11 26.70 14.16
C THR A 328 -13.57 26.56 13.76
N THR A 329 -14.22 27.67 13.48
CA THR A 329 -15.62 27.77 13.06
C THR A 329 -15.66 28.33 11.65
N LEU A 330 -16.50 27.75 10.79
CA LEU A 330 -16.69 28.26 9.44
C LEU A 330 -17.57 29.51 9.46
N GLU A 331 -17.36 30.44 8.53
CA GLU A 331 -18.07 31.73 8.52
C GLU A 331 -19.58 31.61 8.28
N ASN A 332 -20.04 30.47 7.73
CA ASN A 332 -21.44 30.28 7.26
C ASN A 332 -22.12 28.99 7.76
N GLU A 333 -21.50 28.22 8.66
CA GLU A 333 -22.09 26.98 9.20
C GLU A 333 -21.89 26.84 10.71
N ASP A 334 -22.85 26.26 11.42
CA ASP A 334 -22.78 25.92 12.86
C ASP A 334 -21.78 24.76 13.15
N HIS A 335 -20.93 24.37 12.20
CA HIS A 335 -19.99 23.27 12.33
C HIS A 335 -18.64 23.75 12.90
N GLU A 336 -18.30 23.25 14.09
CA GLU A 336 -16.95 23.36 14.66
C GLU A 336 -16.04 22.31 14.01
N LEU A 337 -14.94 22.74 13.41
CA LEU A 337 -13.89 21.86 12.92
C LEU A 337 -12.82 21.69 14.01
N VAL A 338 -12.51 20.43 14.32
CA VAL A 338 -11.52 20.06 15.34
C VAL A 338 -10.32 19.41 14.67
N PHE A 339 -9.15 20.02 14.85
CA PHE A 339 -7.87 19.51 14.40
C PHE A 339 -7.03 19.06 15.60
N VAL A 340 -6.24 18.01 15.42
CA VAL A 340 -5.34 17.46 16.42
C VAL A 340 -3.94 17.39 15.85
N LYS A 341 -2.96 17.91 16.60
CA LYS A 341 -1.53 17.87 16.26
C LYS A 341 -0.77 17.03 17.26
N SER A 342 0.07 16.10 16.78
CA SER A 342 1.02 15.36 17.64
C SER A 342 2.17 16.26 18.05
N LYS A 343 2.51 16.29 19.34
CA LYS A 343 3.72 16.96 19.85
C LYS A 343 5.00 16.17 19.54
N LYS A 344 4.88 14.89 19.18
CA LYS A 344 6.01 13.97 18.93
C LYS A 344 6.46 14.01 17.48
N SER A 345 5.53 14.09 16.54
CA SER A 345 5.81 14.00 15.09
C SER A 345 5.42 15.22 14.28
N ASP A 346 4.78 16.22 14.90
CA ASP A 346 4.16 17.35 14.22
C ASP A 346 3.09 17.00 13.18
N ARG A 347 2.66 15.72 13.12
CA ARG A 347 1.58 15.25 12.24
C ARG A 347 0.22 15.78 12.69
N TRP A 348 -0.68 15.96 11.72
CA TRP A 348 -2.01 16.48 11.93
C TRP A 348 -3.09 15.47 11.55
N TRP A 349 -4.22 15.59 12.26
CA TRP A 349 -5.48 14.91 11.99
C TRP A 349 -6.63 15.90 12.12
N MET A 350 -7.71 15.65 11.39
CA MET A 350 -8.99 16.32 11.57
C MET A 350 -10.03 15.33 12.09
N GLN A 351 -10.94 15.79 12.94
CA GLN A 351 -12.08 15.00 13.41
C GLN A 351 -13.27 15.22 12.49
N VAL A 352 -13.80 14.13 11.94
CA VAL A 352 -15.00 14.12 11.10
C VAL A 352 -16.11 13.40 11.86
N PRO A 353 -17.17 14.10 12.29
CA PRO A 353 -18.25 13.47 13.03
C PRO A 353 -19.02 12.49 12.15
N TYR A 354 -19.56 11.43 12.76
CA TYR A 354 -20.49 10.51 12.10
C TYR A 354 -21.61 10.09 13.03
N PHE A 355 -22.82 9.90 12.48
CA PHE A 355 -24.01 9.56 13.25
C PHE A 355 -24.24 8.05 13.22
N GLY A 356 -24.60 7.44 14.36
CA GLY A 356 -25.10 6.05 14.39
C GLY A 356 -24.25 4.99 15.10
N SER A 357 -23.15 5.32 15.78
CA SER A 357 -22.41 4.35 16.60
C SER A 357 -23.21 3.92 17.84
N ARG A 358 -23.30 2.61 18.12
CA ARG A 358 -23.81 2.06 19.39
C ARG A 358 -22.87 2.29 20.58
N SER A 359 -21.63 2.77 20.32
CA SER A 359 -20.63 3.08 21.33
C SER A 359 -20.70 4.57 21.69
N VAL A 360 -20.78 4.87 22.99
CA VAL A 360 -20.86 6.22 23.55
C VAL A 360 -19.55 7.03 23.38
N ASN A 361 -18.45 6.37 23.02
CA ASN A 361 -17.10 6.95 23.12
C ASN A 361 -16.41 7.34 21.80
N GLU A 362 -16.96 6.98 20.63
CA GLU A 362 -16.38 7.34 19.33
C GLU A 362 -17.47 7.93 18.43
N ARG A 363 -17.54 9.27 18.41
CA ARG A 363 -18.49 10.04 17.57
C ARG A 363 -17.82 10.68 16.36
N TYR A 364 -16.56 10.35 16.10
CA TYR A 364 -15.78 10.97 15.03
C TYR A 364 -14.74 10.01 14.46
N HIS A 365 -14.51 10.11 13.16
CA HIS A 365 -13.40 9.49 12.44
C HIS A 365 -12.21 10.45 12.43
N LEU A 366 -11.00 9.92 12.60
CA LEU A 366 -9.77 10.72 12.55
C LEU A 366 -9.13 10.60 11.17
N VAL A 367 -9.11 11.71 10.44
CA VAL A 367 -8.53 11.74 9.09
C VAL A 367 -7.16 12.42 9.14
N PRO A 368 -6.07 11.73 8.77
CA PRO A 368 -4.79 12.34 8.50
C PRO A 368 -4.92 13.57 7.61
N CYS A 369 -4.42 14.72 8.06
CA CYS A 369 -4.47 15.96 7.30
C CYS A 369 -3.15 16.71 7.44
N ARG A 370 -3.08 17.88 6.81
CA ARG A 370 -1.94 18.78 6.91
C ARG A 370 -2.26 20.05 7.68
N TYR A 371 -1.23 20.84 7.92
CA TYR A 371 -1.37 22.18 8.49
C TYR A 371 -2.09 23.14 7.53
N GLU A 372 -1.89 22.98 6.22
CA GLU A 372 -2.55 23.79 5.21
C GLU A 372 -4.08 23.63 5.23
N ASP A 373 -4.59 22.43 5.52
CA ASP A 373 -6.03 22.20 5.70
C ASP A 373 -6.58 23.00 6.90
N TYR A 374 -5.80 23.08 7.97
CA TYR A 374 -6.16 23.92 9.12
C TYR A 374 -6.13 25.42 8.75
N GLN A 375 -5.11 25.86 8.00
CA GLN A 375 -5.03 27.26 7.55
C GLN A 375 -6.23 27.64 6.67
N LEU A 376 -6.65 26.76 5.75
CA LEU A 376 -7.83 26.93 4.92
C LEU A 376 -9.11 27.03 5.78
N ALA A 377 -9.25 26.16 6.77
CA ALA A 377 -10.37 26.19 7.71
C ALA A 377 -10.41 27.47 8.57
N VAL A 378 -9.25 28.07 8.88
CA VAL A 378 -9.17 29.35 9.59
C VAL A 378 -9.59 30.54 8.71
N THR A 379 -9.44 30.44 7.39
CA THR A 379 -9.95 31.47 6.46
C THR A 379 -11.45 31.34 6.19
N GLY A 380 -12.14 30.41 6.86
CA GLY A 380 -13.58 30.18 6.71
C GLY A 380 -13.95 29.20 5.60
N GLU A 381 -12.97 28.60 4.91
CA GLU A 381 -13.20 27.63 3.82
C GLU A 381 -13.15 26.19 4.34
N MET A 382 -14.09 25.34 3.92
CA MET A 382 -14.13 23.94 4.36
C MET A 382 -13.11 23.10 3.57
N PRO A 383 -12.21 22.34 4.23
CA PRO A 383 -11.29 21.46 3.52
C PRO A 383 -12.02 20.34 2.78
N ASP A 384 -11.71 20.16 1.49
CA ASP A 384 -12.30 19.11 0.63
C ASP A 384 -12.20 17.70 1.25
N LEU A 385 -11.07 17.40 1.90
CA LEU A 385 -10.82 16.13 2.56
C LEU A 385 -11.81 15.88 3.70
N TRP A 386 -12.17 16.91 4.47
CA TRP A 386 -13.17 16.82 5.53
C TRP A 386 -14.54 16.53 4.94
N TRP A 387 -14.95 17.33 3.94
CA TRP A 387 -16.25 17.22 3.29
C TRP A 387 -16.48 15.84 2.66
N ARG A 388 -15.52 15.37 1.87
CA ARG A 388 -15.58 14.04 1.23
C ARG A 388 -15.68 12.92 2.26
N THR A 389 -14.93 13.03 3.36
CA THR A 389 -14.97 12.02 4.42
C THR A 389 -16.31 12.04 5.15
N HIS A 390 -16.86 13.23 5.43
CA HIS A 390 -18.17 13.36 6.05
C HIS A 390 -19.27 12.73 5.20
N GLN A 391 -19.29 12.97 3.89
CA GLN A 391 -20.28 12.38 2.97
C GLN A 391 -20.26 10.84 2.95
N LYS A 392 -19.08 10.21 3.13
CA LYS A 392 -18.96 8.74 3.20
C LYS A 392 -19.40 8.14 4.54
N LEU A 393 -19.45 8.97 5.58
CA LEU A 393 -19.77 8.55 6.95
C LEU A 393 -21.26 8.72 7.29
N GLN A 394 -22.03 9.41 6.43
CA GLN A 394 -23.49 9.49 6.48
C GLN A 394 -24.10 8.25 5.83
#